data_AF-A0A927N9V2-F1
#
_entry.id   AF-A0A927N9V2-F1
#
_cell.length_a   1.000
_cell.length_b   1.000
_cell.length_c   1.000
_cell.angle_alpha   90.00
_cell.angle_beta   90.00
_cell.angle_gamma   90.00
#
_symmetry.space_group_name_H-M   'P 1'
#
loop_
_entity.id
_entity.type
_entity.pdbx_description
1 polymer ?
#
loop_
_entity_poly.entity_id
_entity_poly.type
_entity_poly.pdbx_seq_one_letter_code
_entity_poly.pdbx_strand_id
1 'polypeptide(L)' 'MSCKNVKECICPKTTCPNHGKCCACVIKHRNTDSLPYCLFPDNNGDKSNENYYKLLKKKYENVVS' A
#
# COMPACT_ATOMS: atom_id res chain seq x y z
N MET A 1 18.18 13.22 -0.32
CA MET A 1 17.34 13.02 -1.51
C MET A 1 15.96 13.62 -1.27
N SER A 2 15.60 14.69 -1.99
CA SER A 2 14.29 15.33 -1.87
C SER A 2 13.26 14.49 -2.62
N CYS A 3 12.38 13.81 -1.89
CA CYS A 3 11.30 13.01 -2.48
C CYS A 3 10.26 13.98 -3.06
N LYS A 4 10.30 14.21 -4.37
CA LYS A 4 9.24 14.93 -5.10
C LYS A 4 8.01 14.01 -5.17
N ASN A 5 7.22 13.99 -4.11
CA ASN A 5 6.00 13.19 -4.06
C ASN A 5 5.06 13.64 -5.19
N VAL A 6 4.57 12.70 -5.99
CA VAL A 6 3.53 12.95 -6.99
C VAL A 6 2.23 13.39 -6.30
N LYS A 7 1.54 14.36 -6.89
CA LYS A 7 0.50 15.22 -6.28
C LYS A 7 -0.75 14.51 -5.74
N GLU A 8 -0.96 13.22 -6.01
CA GLU A 8 -2.25 12.55 -5.74
C GLU A 8 -2.07 11.32 -4.85
N CYS A 9 -1.98 11.56 -3.54
CA CYS A 9 -2.00 10.47 -2.56
C CYS A 9 -3.42 9.92 -2.44
N ILE A 10 -3.66 8.75 -3.03
CA ILE A 10 -4.96 8.06 -2.99
C ILE A 10 -5.33 7.48 -1.61
N CYS A 11 -4.52 7.72 -0.57
CA CYS A 11 -4.81 7.22 0.77
C CYS A 11 -6.02 7.97 1.36
N PRO A 12 -7.13 7.31 1.71
CA PRO A 12 -8.33 8.00 2.19
C PRO A 12 -8.13 8.71 3.54
N LYS A 13 -7.06 8.38 4.29
CA LYS A 13 -6.71 9.04 5.56
C LYS A 13 -6.01 10.38 5.30
N THR A 14 -6.78 11.38 4.89
CA THR A 14 -6.30 12.74 4.57
C THR A 14 -5.71 13.48 5.78
N THR A 15 -6.11 13.12 7.01
CA THR A 15 -5.56 13.68 8.26
C THR A 15 -4.21 13.09 8.68
N CYS A 16 -3.66 12.12 7.93
CA CYS A 16 -2.39 11.50 8.27
C CYS A 16 -1.22 12.48 8.06
N PRO A 17 -0.28 12.65 9.03
CA PRO A 17 0.87 13.56 8.87
C PRO A 17 1.85 13.14 7.76
N ASN A 18 1.75 11.88 7.31
CA ASN A 18 2.52 11.30 6.21
C ASN A 18 1.75 11.28 4.87
N HIS A 19 0.52 11.82 4.83
CA HIS A 19 -0.26 11.88 3.59
C HIS A 19 0.51 12.69 2.53
N GLY A 20 0.63 12.13 1.33
CA GLY A 20 1.46 12.73 0.27
C GLY A 20 2.97 12.71 0.52
N LYS A 21 3.47 12.01 1.54
CA LYS A 21 4.92 11.84 1.83
C LYS A 21 5.32 10.38 1.66
N CYS A 22 5.60 9.95 0.42
CA CYS A 22 5.81 8.54 0.05
C CYS A 22 6.89 7.85 0.89
N CYS A 23 8.08 8.46 1.07
CA CYS A 23 9.14 7.85 1.89
C CYS A 23 8.70 7.64 3.35
N ALA A 24 8.06 8.65 3.96
CA ALA A 24 7.57 8.55 5.34
C ALA A 24 6.42 7.54 5.47
N CYS A 25 5.57 7.45 4.43
CA CYS A 25 4.51 6.45 4.33
C CYS A 25 5.09 5.03 4.33
N VAL A 26 6.06 4.74 3.45
CA VAL A 26 6.73 3.44 3.36
C VAL A 26 7.43 3.08 4.67
N ILE A 27 8.18 4.00 5.28
CA ILE A 27 8.88 3.76 6.56
C ILE A 27 7.90 3.41 7.68
N LYS A 28 6.76 4.13 7.75
CA LYS A 28 5.74 3.84 8.77
C LYS A 28 5.11 2.48 8.54
N HIS A 29 4.66 2.22 7.31
CA HIS A 29 3.86 1.05 6.98
C HIS A 29 4.69 -0.24 6.95
N ARG A 30 5.95 -0.22 6.49
CA ARG A 30 6.83 -1.40 6.50
C ARG A 30 7.08 -1.99 7.90
N ASN A 31 6.95 -1.19 8.94
CA ASN A 31 7.13 -1.60 10.34
C ASN A 31 5.81 -2.04 11.00
N THR A 32 4.72 -2.07 10.25
CA THR A 32 3.38 -2.48 10.71
C THR A 32 2.88 -3.61 9.83
N ASP A 33 1.85 -4.33 10.28
CA ASP A 33 1.11 -5.24 9.40
C ASP A 33 0.16 -4.47 8.47
N SER A 34 0.69 -3.47 7.76
CA SER A 34 -0.07 -2.76 6.74
C SER A 34 0.82 -2.13 5.68
N LEU A 35 0.49 -2.29 4.40
CA LEU A 35 1.23 -1.60 3.32
C LEU A 35 0.67 -0.18 3.08
N PRO A 36 1.43 0.70 2.40
CA PRO A 36 0.87 1.92 1.84
C PRO A 36 -0.32 1.63 0.91
N TYR A 37 -1.35 2.48 0.96
CA TYR A 37 -2.58 2.31 0.16
C TYR A 37 -2.32 2.20 -1.36
N CYS A 38 -1.26 2.85 -1.85
CA CYS A 38 -0.85 2.78 -3.26
C CYS A 38 -0.23 1.45 -3.69
N LEU A 39 0.05 0.52 -2.77
CA LEU A 39 0.60 -0.80 -3.10
C LEU A 39 -0.46 -1.91 -3.15
N PHE A 40 -1.70 -1.62 -2.75
CA PHE A 40 -2.78 -2.60 -2.82
C PHE A 40 -3.42 -2.62 -4.21
N PRO A 41 -3.57 -3.80 -4.83
CA PRO A 41 -4.24 -3.94 -6.12
C PRO A 41 -5.75 -3.79 -6.01
N ASP A 42 -6.32 -4.14 -4.85
CA ASP A 42 -7.73 -4.01 -4.51
C ASP A 42 -7.82 -3.72 -3.00
N ASN A 43 -8.66 -2.75 -2.63
CA ASN A 43 -8.70 -2.15 -1.30
C ASN A 43 -9.97 -2.54 -0.52
N ASN A 44 -10.49 -3.76 -0.69
CA ASN A 44 -11.66 -4.37 -0.02
C ASN A 44 -11.64 -4.37 1.54
N GLY A 45 -10.82 -3.52 2.18
CA GLY A 45 -10.82 -3.23 3.61
C GLY A 45 -9.60 -3.75 4.33
N ASP A 46 -9.15 -4.97 4.00
CA ASP A 46 -8.01 -5.63 4.66
C ASP A 46 -6.68 -5.25 4.02
N LYS A 47 -5.83 -4.60 4.81
CA LYS A 47 -4.52 -4.09 4.40
C LYS A 47 -3.37 -4.86 5.04
N SER A 48 -3.62 -6.02 5.62
CA SER A 48 -2.57 -6.87 6.17
C SER A 48 -1.61 -7.37 5.08
N ASN A 49 -0.38 -7.68 5.47
CA ASN A 49 0.57 -8.31 4.55
C ASN A 49 0.08 -9.70 4.13
N GLU A 50 -0.64 -10.41 5.01
CA GLU A 50 -1.24 -11.71 4.71
C GLU A 50 -2.29 -11.62 3.59
N ASN A 51 -3.22 -10.66 3.68
CA ASN A 51 -4.21 -10.47 2.62
C ASN A 51 -3.55 -10.09 1.30
N TYR A 52 -2.55 -9.20 1.34
CA TYR A 52 -1.77 -8.85 0.15
C TYR A 52 -1.10 -10.08 -0.50
N TYR A 53 -0.45 -10.93 0.31
CA TYR A 53 0.13 -12.19 -0.17
C TYR A 53 -0.91 -13.10 -0.82
N LYS A 54 -2.09 -13.30 -0.21
CA LYS A 54 -3.17 -14.12 -0.78
C LYS A 54 -3.66 -13.59 -2.13
N LEU A 55 -3.78 -12.27 -2.29
CA LEU A 55 -4.18 -11.64 -3.55
C LEU A 55 -3.11 -11.84 -4.64
N LEU A 56 -1.83 -11.63 -4.31
CA LEU A 56 -0.73 -11.87 -5.24
C LEU A 56 -0.66 -13.35 -5.64
N LYS A 57 -0.76 -14.26 -4.67
CA LYS A 57 -0.79 -15.70 -4.88
C LYS A 57 -1.90 -16.07 -5.86
N LYS A 58 -3.14 -15.61 -5.60
CA LYS A 58 -4.27 -15.81 -6.51
C LYS A 58 -3.99 -15.26 -7.91
N LYS A 59 -3.42 -14.06 -8.01
CA LYS A 59 -3.16 -13.38 -9.30
C LYS A 59 -2.11 -14.09 -10.15
N TYR A 60 -1.05 -14.63 -9.56
CA TYR A 60 0.09 -15.18 -10.31
C TYR A 60 0.14 -16.71 -10.33
N GLU A 61 -0.46 -17.39 -9.35
CA GLU A 61 -0.46 -18.86 -9.28
C GLU A 61 -1.77 -19.49 -9.78
N ASN A 62 -2.91 -18.79 -9.72
CA ASN A 62 -4.15 -19.29 -10.36
C ASN A 62 -4.25 -18.88 -11.84
N VAL A 63 -3.19 -18.30 -12.40
CA VAL A 63 -2.99 -18.19 -13.86
C VAL A 63 -2.16 -19.40 -14.29
N VAL A 64 -2.72 -20.58 -14.04
CA VAL A 64 -2.38 -21.80 -14.77
C VAL A 64 -3.67 -22.20 -15.48
N SER A 65 -3.57 -22.14 -16.81
CA SER A 65 -4.55 -22.56 -17.83
C SER A 65 -5.26 -23.88 -17.50
#